data_AF-A0A7S2I0A1-F1
#
_entry.id   AF-A0A7S2I0A1-F1
#
_cell.length_a   1.000
_cell.length_b   1.000
_cell.length_c   1.000
_cell.angle_alpha   90.00
_cell.angle_beta   90.00
_cell.angle_gamma   90.00
#
_symmetry.space_group_name_H-M   'P 1'
#
loop_
_entity.id
_entity.type
_entity.pdbx_description
1 polymer ?
#
loop_
_entity_poly.entity_id
_entity_poly.type
_entity_poly.pdbx_seq_one_letter_code
_entity_poly.pdbx_strand_id
1 'polypeptide(L)'
;TATENWMCRAVRSGLMTVNFRHQPFTIWINALLVAMLQLVGGAAAVIPSNPAENAIFIFAILFGTLAFAAVQGIIVTVLTTGDPDEIAFRQSLDALNFMMADQHIPQPNREFVRDYFRKSKTMLKRKSYYQLIERCLPS
;
A
#
# COMPACT_ATOMS: atom_id res chain seq x y z
N THR A 1 -27.46 0.45 -33.65
CA THR A 1 -26.49 -0.15 -32.72
C THR A 1 -25.64 0.88 -31.97
N ALA A 2 -25.60 2.16 -32.36
CA ALA A 2 -24.75 3.20 -31.73
C ALA A 2 -25.38 4.04 -30.59
N THR A 3 -26.63 3.75 -30.19
CA THR A 3 -27.39 4.56 -29.20
C THR A 3 -28.03 3.73 -28.08
N GLU A 4 -27.64 2.47 -27.95
CA GLU A 4 -28.20 1.59 -26.92
C GLU A 4 -27.47 1.81 -25.59
N ASN A 5 -28.23 2.06 -24.52
CA ASN A 5 -27.69 2.32 -23.18
C ASN A 5 -27.01 1.06 -22.60
N TRP A 6 -25.96 1.23 -21.80
CA TRP A 6 -25.23 0.14 -21.15
C TRP A 6 -26.14 -0.82 -20.38
N MET A 7 -27.23 -0.32 -19.79
CA MET A 7 -28.22 -1.13 -19.06
C MET A 7 -28.91 -2.16 -19.97
N CYS A 8 -29.30 -1.78 -21.19
CA CYS A 8 -29.92 -2.68 -22.14
C CYS A 8 -28.94 -3.78 -22.58
N ARG A 9 -27.66 -3.43 -22.76
CA ARG A 9 -26.59 -4.39 -23.07
C ARG A 9 -26.31 -5.35 -21.90
N ALA A 10 -26.33 -4.85 -20.67
CA ALA A 10 -26.14 -5.65 -19.45
C ALA A 10 -27.27 -6.68 -19.24
N VAL A 11 -28.51 -6.34 -19.59
CA VAL A 11 -29.62 -7.30 -19.60
C VAL A 11 -29.40 -8.39 -20.64
N ARG A 12 -28.93 -8.02 -21.85
CA ARG A 12 -28.65 -8.98 -22.93
C ARG A 12 -27.49 -9.93 -22.60
N SER A 13 -26.48 -9.47 -21.89
CA SER A 13 -25.35 -10.29 -21.46
C SER A 13 -25.65 -11.13 -20.20
N GLY A 14 -26.88 -11.10 -19.69
CA GLY A 14 -27.29 -11.86 -18.51
C GLY A 14 -26.75 -11.31 -17.18
N LEU A 15 -26.17 -10.11 -17.18
CA LEU A 15 -25.67 -9.45 -15.96
C LEU A 15 -26.79 -8.81 -15.14
N MET A 16 -27.94 -8.53 -15.76
CA MET A 16 -29.11 -7.90 -15.12
C MET A 16 -30.42 -8.58 -15.53
N THR A 17 -31.42 -8.55 -14.65
CA THR A 17 -32.76 -9.05 -14.93
C THR A 17 -33.54 -8.07 -15.81
N VAL A 18 -34.50 -8.58 -16.59
CA VAL A 18 -35.33 -7.77 -17.51
C VAL A 18 -36.19 -6.73 -16.75
N ASN A 19 -36.51 -6.99 -15.48
CA ASN A 19 -37.25 -6.10 -14.58
C ASN A 19 -36.33 -5.15 -13.77
N PHE A 20 -35.25 -4.64 -14.38
CA PHE A 20 -34.27 -3.78 -13.70
C PHE A 20 -34.86 -2.50 -13.10
N ARG A 21 -35.92 -1.93 -13.70
CA ARG A 21 -36.56 -0.69 -13.22
C ARG A 21 -37.19 -0.82 -11.82
N HIS A 22 -37.62 -2.01 -11.41
CA HIS A 22 -38.23 -2.25 -10.10
C HIS A 22 -37.25 -2.80 -9.06
N GLN A 23 -35.99 -3.04 -9.45
CA GLN A 23 -34.95 -3.59 -8.58
C GLN A 23 -33.74 -2.63 -8.55
N PRO A 24 -33.85 -1.46 -7.90
CA PRO A 24 -32.76 -0.48 -7.89
C PRO A 24 -31.49 -1.04 -7.23
N PHE A 25 -31.64 -1.93 -6.25
CA PHE A 25 -30.54 -2.54 -5.52
C PHE A 25 -29.58 -3.35 -6.41
N THR A 26 -30.10 -4.11 -7.39
CA THR A 26 -29.27 -4.92 -8.28
C THR A 26 -28.47 -4.05 -9.26
N ILE A 27 -29.03 -2.91 -9.67
CA ILE A 27 -28.33 -1.91 -10.48
C ILE A 27 -27.17 -1.32 -9.67
N TRP A 28 -27.41 -0.94 -8.41
CA TRP A 28 -26.37 -0.39 -7.53
C TRP A 28 -25.23 -1.37 -7.29
N ILE A 29 -25.52 -2.64 -7.00
CA ILE A 29 -24.49 -3.66 -6.80
C ILE A 29 -23.64 -3.84 -8.06
N ASN A 30 -24.26 -3.94 -9.23
CA ASN A 30 -23.54 -4.13 -10.47
C ASN A 30 -22.68 -2.90 -10.84
N ALA A 31 -23.20 -1.69 -10.62
CA ALA A 31 -22.43 -0.47 -10.82
C ALA A 31 -21.23 -0.39 -9.86
N LEU A 32 -21.43 -0.76 -8.58
CA LEU A 32 -20.38 -0.81 -7.57
C LEU A 32 -19.33 -1.89 -7.90
N LEU A 33 -19.77 -3.05 -8.39
CA LEU A 33 -18.87 -4.11 -8.86
C LEU A 33 -17.96 -3.62 -9.99
N VAL A 34 -18.51 -2.89 -10.97
CA VAL A 34 -17.72 -2.30 -12.07
C VAL A 34 -16.72 -1.27 -11.52
N ALA A 35 -17.15 -0.38 -10.63
CA ALA A 35 -16.28 0.63 -10.02
C ALA A 35 -15.14 -0.01 -9.21
N MET A 36 -15.43 -1.07 -8.46
CA MET A 36 -14.43 -1.81 -7.68
C MET A 36 -13.43 -2.54 -8.56
N LEU A 37 -13.90 -3.23 -9.60
CA LEU A 37 -13.03 -3.92 -10.56
C LEU A 37 -12.12 -2.93 -11.28
N GLN A 38 -12.64 -1.75 -11.63
CA GLN A 38 -11.86 -0.69 -12.25
C GLN A 38 -10.72 -0.18 -11.36
N LEU A 39 -10.96 -0.05 -10.05
CA LEU A 39 -9.94 0.41 -9.09
C LEU A 39 -8.80 -0.62 -8.93
N VAL A 40 -9.13 -1.92 -8.97
CA VAL A 40 -8.17 -3.02 -8.80
C VAL A 40 -7.50 -3.42 -10.13
N GLY A 41 -7.94 -2.87 -11.27
CA GLY A 41 -7.40 -3.19 -12.60
C GLY A 41 -7.97 -4.46 -13.23
N GLY A 42 -9.14 -4.91 -12.78
CA GLY A 42 -9.84 -6.08 -13.31
C GLY A 42 -10.61 -5.80 -14.61
N ALA A 43 -10.97 -6.87 -15.32
CA ALA A 43 -11.80 -6.80 -16.51
C ALA A 43 -13.18 -6.21 -16.18
N ALA A 44 -13.56 -5.12 -16.84
CA ALA A 44 -14.85 -4.49 -16.63
C ALA A 44 -15.97 -5.43 -17.09
N ALA A 45 -16.88 -5.78 -16.18
CA ALA A 45 -18.09 -6.54 -16.52
C ALA A 45 -18.99 -5.78 -17.52
N VAL A 46 -18.88 -4.45 -17.55
CA VAL A 46 -19.57 -3.56 -18.48
C VAL A 46 -18.55 -2.80 -19.30
N ILE A 47 -18.56 -3.00 -20.62
CA ILE A 47 -17.64 -2.36 -21.56
C ILE A 47 -18.33 -1.13 -22.17
N PRO A 48 -17.69 0.06 -22.15
CA PRO A 48 -18.24 1.24 -22.80
C PRO A 48 -18.20 1.08 -24.32
N SER A 49 -19.26 1.50 -25.00
CA SER A 49 -19.37 1.41 -26.47
C SER A 49 -19.75 2.72 -27.14
N ASN A 50 -20.27 3.67 -26.37
CA ASN A 50 -20.60 5.01 -26.82
C ASN A 50 -19.44 5.98 -26.50
N PRO A 51 -19.05 6.91 -27.38
CA PRO A 51 -18.06 7.95 -27.07
C PRO A 51 -18.31 8.69 -25.74
N ALA A 52 -19.58 8.94 -25.37
CA ALA A 52 -19.91 9.54 -24.09
C ALA A 52 -19.59 8.63 -22.90
N GLU A 53 -19.87 7.32 -23.01
CA GLU A 53 -19.52 6.33 -21.98
C GLU A 53 -17.99 6.21 -21.85
N ASN A 54 -17.27 6.20 -22.97
CA ASN A 54 -15.80 6.15 -22.98
C ASN A 54 -15.19 7.33 -22.21
N ALA A 55 -15.66 8.56 -22.45
CA ALA A 55 -15.17 9.73 -21.73
C ALA A 55 -15.34 9.58 -20.21
N ILE A 56 -16.53 9.16 -19.76
CA ILE A 56 -16.82 8.95 -18.33
C ILE A 56 -15.91 7.87 -17.73
N PHE A 57 -15.75 6.73 -18.42
CA PHE A 57 -14.88 5.65 -17.97
C PHE A 57 -13.42 6.07 -17.88
N ILE A 58 -12.90 6.85 -18.85
CA ILE A 58 -11.53 7.37 -18.82
C ILE A 58 -11.31 8.23 -17.58
N PHE A 59 -12.21 9.18 -17.30
CA PHE A 59 -12.09 10.02 -16.11
C PHE A 59 -12.18 9.19 -14.82
N ALA A 60 -13.13 8.24 -14.76
CA ALA A 60 -13.27 7.37 -13.60
C ALA A 60 -11.99 6.54 -13.37
N ILE A 61 -11.35 6.02 -14.42
CA ILE A 61 -10.11 5.23 -14.31
C ILE A 61 -8.97 6.11 -13.83
N LEU A 62 -8.84 7.31 -14.38
CA LEU A 62 -7.81 8.27 -14.00
C LEU A 62 -7.90 8.63 -12.52
N PHE A 63 -9.09 8.96 -12.02
CA PHE A 63 -9.27 9.26 -10.58
C PHE A 63 -9.13 8.03 -9.70
N GLY A 64 -9.65 6.88 -10.13
CA GLY A 64 -9.57 5.62 -9.36
C GLY A 64 -8.13 5.15 -9.17
N THR A 65 -7.31 5.21 -10.22
CA THR A 65 -5.89 4.85 -10.15
C THR A 65 -5.08 5.79 -9.28
N LEU A 66 -5.35 7.10 -9.34
CA LEU A 66 -4.71 8.08 -8.46
C LEU A 66 -5.05 7.84 -6.98
N ALA A 67 -6.33 7.59 -6.67
CA ALA A 67 -6.77 7.28 -5.31
C ALA A 67 -6.13 5.98 -4.79
N PHE A 68 -6.09 4.93 -5.63
CA PHE A 68 -5.45 3.67 -5.28
C PHE A 68 -3.95 3.82 -5.01
N ALA A 69 -3.23 4.54 -5.88
CA ALA A 69 -1.81 4.81 -5.71
C ALA A 69 -1.52 5.60 -4.43
N ALA A 70 -2.37 6.57 -4.07
CA ALA A 70 -2.24 7.34 -2.83
C ALA A 70 -2.36 6.44 -1.59
N VAL A 71 -3.35 5.56 -1.55
CA VAL A 71 -3.55 4.61 -0.43
C VAL A 71 -2.34 3.67 -0.32
N GLN A 72 -1.86 3.13 -1.44
CA GLN A 72 -0.67 2.28 -1.45
C GLN A 72 0.57 3.02 -0.93
N GLY A 73 0.76 4.28 -1.31
CA GLY A 73 1.85 5.12 -0.82
C GLY A 73 1.82 5.32 0.69
N ILE A 74 0.64 5.55 1.26
CA ILE A 74 0.47 5.67 2.72
C ILE A 74 0.83 4.36 3.42
N ILE A 75 0.34 3.22 2.92
CA ILE A 75 0.62 1.90 3.50
C ILE A 75 2.13 1.62 3.51
N VAL A 76 2.81 1.83 2.38
CA VAL A 76 4.26 1.63 2.28
C VAL A 76 5.02 2.56 3.23
N THR A 77 4.58 3.82 3.34
CA THR A 77 5.18 4.78 4.27
C THR A 77 5.05 4.29 5.71
N VAL A 78 3.85 3.94 6.17
CA VAL A 78 3.62 3.43 7.53
C VAL A 78 4.45 2.17 7.82
N LEU A 79 4.55 1.25 6.85
CA LEU A 79 5.36 0.03 7.00
C LEU A 79 6.86 0.33 7.11
N THR A 80 7.35 1.34 6.37
CA THR A 80 8.77 1.69 6.35
C THR A 80 9.18 2.66 7.46
N THR A 81 8.23 3.40 8.05
CA THR A 81 8.52 4.36 9.14
C THR A 81 7.93 3.95 10.49
N GLY A 82 7.24 2.80 10.57
CA GLY A 82 6.49 2.39 11.77
C GLY A 82 7.32 2.13 13.02
N ASP A 83 8.62 1.82 12.87
CA ASP A 83 9.55 1.68 13.99
C ASP A 83 10.93 2.27 13.65
N PRO A 84 11.12 3.59 13.79
CA PRO A 84 12.39 4.24 13.45
C PRO A 84 13.54 3.76 14.36
N ASP A 85 13.25 3.37 15.60
CA ASP A 85 14.26 2.86 16.54
C ASP A 85 14.79 1.49 16.08
N GLU A 86 13.91 0.59 15.67
CA GLU A 86 14.29 -0.72 15.16
C GLU A 86 15.09 -0.61 13.86
N ILE A 87 14.69 0.31 12.98
CA ILE A 87 15.40 0.58 11.72
C ILE A 87 16.81 1.10 12.02
N ALA A 88 16.96 2.08 12.91
CA ALA A 88 18.26 2.63 13.29
C ALA A 88 19.17 1.58 13.97
N PHE A 89 18.58 0.70 14.79
CA PHE A 89 19.31 -0.41 15.40
C PHE A 89 19.80 -1.41 14.36
N ARG A 90 18.95 -1.79 13.39
CA ARG A 90 19.34 -2.69 12.28
C ARG A 90 20.43 -2.06 11.41
N GLN A 91 20.31 -0.79 11.05
CA GLN A 91 21.33 -0.06 10.30
C GLN A 91 22.69 -0.05 11.04
N SER A 92 22.68 0.14 12.36
CA SER A 92 23.90 0.09 13.18
C SER A 92 24.52 -1.31 13.21
N LEU A 93 23.69 -2.36 13.27
CA LEU A 93 24.12 -3.76 13.21
C LEU A 93 24.73 -4.11 11.85
N ASP A 94 24.15 -3.61 10.76
CA ASP A 94 24.70 -3.82 9.42
C ASP A 94 26.03 -3.10 9.25
N ALA A 95 26.15 -1.84 9.70
CA ALA A 95 27.43 -1.12 9.73
C ALA A 95 28.51 -1.87 10.53
N LEU A 96 28.14 -2.45 11.67
CA LEU A 96 29.03 -3.30 12.47
C LEU A 96 29.47 -4.55 11.70
N ASN A 97 28.55 -5.21 10.98
CA ASN A 97 28.89 -6.36 10.14
C ASN A 97 29.87 -5.98 9.02
N PHE A 98 29.68 -4.84 8.36
CA PHE A 98 30.61 -4.32 7.36
C PHE A 98 31.99 -4.03 7.95
N MET A 99 32.06 -3.34 9.10
CA MET A 99 33.33 -3.09 9.79
C MET A 99 34.07 -4.39 10.14
N MET A 100 33.36 -5.41 10.62
CA MET A 100 33.96 -6.72 10.93
C MET A 100 34.44 -7.48 9.69
N ALA A 101 33.80 -7.26 8.54
CA ALA A 101 34.23 -7.78 7.25
C ALA A 101 35.53 -7.11 6.81
N ASP A 102 35.58 -5.78 6.80
CA ASP A 102 36.75 -4.99 6.38
C ASP A 102 37.98 -5.25 7.25
N GLN A 103 37.78 -5.38 8.56
CA GLN A 103 38.85 -5.67 9.53
C GLN A 103 39.23 -7.16 9.60
N HIS A 104 38.66 -8.01 8.72
CA HIS A 104 38.96 -9.44 8.65
C HIS A 104 38.84 -10.18 10.00
N ILE A 105 37.85 -9.78 10.83
CA ILE A 105 37.66 -10.37 12.16
C ILE A 105 37.29 -11.86 12.03
N PRO A 106 37.92 -12.78 12.79
CA PRO A 106 37.58 -14.19 12.78
C PRO A 106 36.11 -14.45 13.12
N GLN A 107 35.50 -15.43 12.47
CA GLN A 107 34.09 -15.80 12.64
C GLN A 107 33.61 -15.98 14.10
N PRO A 108 34.33 -16.68 15.00
CA PRO A 108 33.89 -16.80 16.40
C PRO A 108 33.78 -15.44 17.11
N ASN A 109 34.65 -14.49 16.78
CA ASN A 109 34.62 -13.15 17.36
C ASN A 109 33.46 -12.32 16.78
N ARG A 110 33.10 -12.52 15.50
CA ARG A 110 31.95 -11.85 14.88
C ARG A 110 30.63 -12.27 15.54
N GLU A 111 30.50 -13.55 15.88
CA GLU A 111 29.32 -14.10 16.55
C GLU A 111 29.18 -13.52 17.96
N PHE A 112 30.27 -13.49 18.73
CA PHE A 112 30.29 -12.90 20.06
C PHE A 112 29.91 -11.41 20.04
N VAL A 113 30.49 -10.63 19.14
CA VAL A 113 30.22 -9.19 19.00
C VAL A 113 28.76 -8.93 18.63
N ARG A 114 28.20 -9.70 17.69
CA ARG A 114 26.77 -9.61 17.34
C ARG A 114 25.85 -9.95 18.51
N ASP A 115 26.16 -11.00 19.26
CA ASP A 115 25.34 -11.42 20.40
C ASP A 115 25.39 -10.38 21.52
N TYR A 116 26.58 -9.83 21.80
CA TYR A 116 26.75 -8.71 22.73
C TYR A 116 25.95 -7.48 22.31
N PHE A 117 25.99 -7.11 21.02
CA PHE A 117 25.27 -5.96 20.51
C PHE A 117 23.74 -6.14 20.59
N ARG A 118 23.24 -7.36 20.30
CA ARG A 118 21.82 -7.72 20.47
C ARG A 118 21.36 -7.66 21.92
N LYS A 119 22.15 -8.19 22.85
CA LYS A 119 21.86 -8.10 24.30
C LYS A 119 21.87 -6.66 24.80
N SER A 120 22.74 -5.84 24.23
CA SER A 120 22.88 -4.41 24.58
C SER A 120 21.79 -3.50 23.99
N LYS A 121 20.86 -4.03 23.17
CA LYS A 121 19.80 -3.26 22.51
C LYS A 121 18.98 -2.41 23.48
N THR A 122 18.55 -2.99 24.61
CA THR A 122 17.76 -2.27 25.63
C THR A 122 18.54 -1.13 26.27
N MET A 123 19.84 -1.34 26.50
CA MET A 123 20.73 -0.31 27.06
C MET A 123 20.96 0.83 26.06
N LEU A 124 21.13 0.51 24.78
CA LEU A 124 21.25 1.50 23.70
C LEU A 124 19.99 2.35 23.59
N LYS A 125 18.79 1.75 23.65
CA LYS A 125 17.52 2.50 23.72
C LYS A 125 17.49 3.47 24.90
N ARG A 126 17.88 3.01 26.09
CA ARG A 126 17.90 3.87 27.28
C ARG A 126 18.88 5.04 27.15
N LYS A 127 20.06 4.82 26.55
CA LYS A 127 21.03 5.89 26.27
C LYS A 127 20.47 6.93 25.30
N SER A 128 19.74 6.50 24.27
CA SER A 128 19.05 7.41 23.33
C SER A 128 18.05 8.32 24.06
N TYR A 129 17.27 7.78 25.01
CA TYR A 129 16.35 8.60 25.81
C TYR A 129 17.06 9.64 26.67
N TYR A 130 18.19 9.31 27.29
CA TYR A 130 18.98 10.27 28.05
C TYR A 130 19.47 11.44 27.16
N GLN A 131 19.95 11.14 25.95
CA GLN A 131 20.35 12.17 24.99
C GLN A 131 19.17 13.05 24.55
N LEU A 132 17.98 12.47 24.43
CA LEU A 132 16.77 13.23 24.11
C LEU A 132 16.38 14.17 25.27
N ILE A 133 16.45 13.69 26.51
CA ILE A 133 16.18 14.48 27.72
C ILE A 133 17.15 15.67 27.81
N GLU A 134 18.44 15.42 27.57
CA GLU A 134 19.49 16.45 27.59
C GLU A 134 19.30 17.51 26.50
N ARG A 135 18.76 17.14 25.32
CA ARG A 135 18.40 18.11 24.28
C ARG A 135 17.15 18.94 24.60
N CYS A 136 16.21 18.37 25.35
CA CYS A 136 14.93 19.01 25.68
C CYS A 136 15.02 19.95 26.89
N LEU A 137 15.96 19.71 27.81
CA LEU A 137 16.23 20.56 28.95
C LEU A 137 17.41 21.47 28.60
N PRO A 138 17.20 22.76 28.28
CA PRO A 138 18.31 23.68 28.17
C PRO A 138 18.89 23.84 29.58
N SER A 139 20.17 23.51 29.73
CA SER A 139 20.96 23.89 30.90
C SER A 139 21.10 25.41 30.98
#